data_AF-A0A534TYT5-F1
#
_entry.id   AF-A0A534TYT5-F1
#
_cell.length_a   1.000
_cell.length_b   1.000
_cell.length_c   1.000
_cell.angle_alpha   90.00
_cell.angle_beta   90.00
_cell.angle_gamma   90.00
#
_symmetry.space_group_name_H-M   'P 1'
#
loop_
_entity.id
_entity.type
_entity.pdbx_description
1 polymer ?
#
loop_
_entity_poly.entity_id
_entity_poly.type
_entity_poly.pdbx_seq_one_letter_code
_entity_poly.pdbx_strand_id
1 'polypeptide(L)'
;RPLKDGVIADFEITEAMLRYFIQKIHNRKTLVRPRIIICVPFGITEVEKRAVRESAESAGAREVYLIEEPMAAAIGAGLPITEPTGNMIVDIGGGTTEVAVISLSGIVFSKSVRVGGDKMDEAIVQYIKRKYNLLVGERTAELVKITIGSAYPGNELQMMEIKGRDLVGGVPKTVEITDEEIRDSLLEPINQIVEAVRIGLERTPPELASDIVDKGIVLAGGGALLRNLDTLLREETGLPVMLADDPLTAVVMGAGKVLDELSLLKDVAIS
;
A
#
# COMPACT_ATOMS: atom_id res chain seq x y z
N ARG A 1 -3.44 15.56 -5.17
CA ARG A 1 -3.23 14.14 -5.54
C ARG A 1 -4.56 13.64 -6.10
N PRO A 2 -4.68 13.26 -7.38
CA PRO A 2 -5.98 12.94 -8.02
C PRO A 2 -6.50 11.54 -7.64
N LEU A 3 -5.64 10.72 -7.03
CA LEU A 3 -6.00 9.45 -6.40
C LEU A 3 -5.99 9.64 -4.89
N LYS A 4 -6.98 9.06 -4.21
CA LYS A 4 -7.12 9.08 -2.75
C LYS A 4 -7.77 7.78 -2.27
N ASP A 5 -7.27 7.20 -1.18
CA ASP A 5 -7.77 5.94 -0.61
C ASP A 5 -7.90 4.80 -1.66
N GLY A 6 -6.95 4.75 -2.62
CA GLY A 6 -6.95 3.75 -3.69
C GLY A 6 -7.94 4.00 -4.85
N VAL A 7 -8.72 5.08 -4.82
CA VAL A 7 -9.73 5.39 -5.84
C VAL A 7 -9.51 6.74 -6.52
N ILE A 8 -10.18 6.95 -7.66
CA ILE A 8 -10.14 8.21 -8.42
C ILE A 8 -10.95 9.27 -7.68
N ALA A 9 -10.29 10.31 -7.18
CA ALA A 9 -10.93 11.45 -6.54
C ALA A 9 -11.22 12.60 -7.51
N ASP A 10 -10.43 12.72 -8.58
CA ASP A 10 -10.60 13.71 -9.65
C ASP A 10 -10.36 13.05 -11.02
N PHE A 11 -11.42 12.95 -11.81
CA PHE A 11 -11.42 12.25 -13.10
C PHE A 11 -10.57 12.96 -14.15
N GLU A 12 -10.77 14.27 -14.34
CA GLU A 12 -10.08 15.04 -15.37
C GLU A 12 -8.56 15.06 -15.12
N ILE A 13 -8.16 15.24 -13.87
CA ILE A 13 -6.74 15.23 -13.49
C ILE A 13 -6.17 13.81 -13.61
N THR A 14 -6.93 12.76 -13.27
CA THR A 14 -6.48 11.36 -13.42
C THR A 14 -6.27 11.00 -14.88
N GLU A 15 -7.20 11.34 -15.77
CA GLU A 15 -7.05 11.12 -17.21
C GLU A 15 -5.82 11.83 -17.77
N ALA A 16 -5.62 13.11 -17.41
CA ALA A 16 -4.44 13.87 -17.81
C ALA A 16 -3.14 13.23 -17.31
N MET A 17 -3.14 12.73 -16.07
CA MET A 17 -2.00 12.03 -15.47
C MET A 17 -1.69 10.71 -16.19
N LEU A 18 -2.70 9.88 -16.45
CA LEU A 18 -2.55 8.62 -17.18
C LEU A 18 -2.04 8.88 -18.60
N ARG A 19 -2.62 9.85 -19.30
CA ARG A 19 -2.19 10.26 -20.65
C ARG A 19 -0.72 10.67 -20.66
N TYR A 20 -0.29 11.46 -19.67
CA TYR A 20 1.11 11.85 -19.54
C TYR A 20 2.02 10.64 -19.36
N PHE A 21 1.70 9.71 -18.46
CA PHE A 21 2.54 8.53 -18.23
C PHE A 21 2.60 7.59 -19.44
N ILE A 22 1.46 7.35 -20.11
CA ILE A 22 1.41 6.55 -21.34
C ILE A 22 2.27 7.20 -22.43
N GLN A 23 2.13 8.51 -22.65
CA GLN A 23 2.93 9.21 -23.67
C GLN A 23 4.43 9.23 -23.37
N LYS A 24 4.79 9.34 -22.08
CA LYS A 24 6.18 9.33 -21.62
C LYS A 24 6.91 8.04 -21.99
N ILE A 25 6.23 6.88 -21.92
CA ILE A 25 6.83 5.58 -22.25
C ILE A 25 6.71 5.22 -23.73
N HIS A 26 5.66 5.67 -24.44
CA HIS A 26 5.41 5.29 -25.85
C HIS A 26 6.22 6.11 -26.88
N ASN A 27 6.92 7.15 -26.43
CA ASN A 27 7.91 7.93 -27.18
C ASN A 27 7.49 8.35 -28.62
N ARG A 28 6.23 8.79 -28.80
CA ARG A 28 5.59 9.46 -29.98
C ARG A 28 5.80 8.85 -31.39
N LYS A 29 6.60 7.80 -31.55
CA LYS A 29 6.97 7.24 -32.86
C LYS A 29 6.00 6.17 -33.35
N THR A 30 5.14 5.65 -32.47
CA THR A 30 4.19 4.58 -32.80
C THR A 30 2.76 5.08 -32.61
N LEU A 31 1.92 4.93 -33.65
CA LEU A 31 0.46 5.16 -33.60
C LEU A 31 -0.28 4.02 -32.87
N VAL A 32 0.43 3.28 -32.01
CA VAL A 32 -0.07 2.06 -31.37
C VAL A 32 -0.75 2.44 -30.07
N ARG A 33 -1.99 1.97 -29.89
CA ARG A 33 -2.69 2.07 -28.62
C ARG A 33 -2.33 0.84 -27.76
N PRO A 34 -1.77 1.01 -26.55
CA PRO A 34 -1.29 -0.11 -25.75
C PRO A 34 -2.44 -0.85 -25.07
N ARG A 35 -2.19 -2.12 -24.73
CA ARG A 35 -2.92 -2.84 -23.69
C ARG A 35 -2.38 -2.41 -22.33
N ILE A 36 -3.25 -2.17 -21.36
CA ILE A 36 -2.89 -1.71 -20.02
C ILE A 36 -3.54 -2.62 -18.98
N ILE A 37 -2.78 -2.96 -17.94
CA ILE A 37 -3.32 -3.47 -16.69
C ILE A 37 -3.28 -2.35 -15.66
N ILE A 38 -4.38 -2.15 -14.94
CA ILE A 38 -4.43 -1.24 -13.81
C ILE A 38 -4.79 -2.04 -12.56
N CYS A 39 -3.93 -1.95 -11.55
CA CYS A 39 -4.22 -2.52 -10.25
C CYS A 39 -5.22 -1.62 -9.51
N VAL A 40 -6.20 -2.24 -8.86
CA VAL A 40 -7.26 -1.56 -8.11
C VAL A 40 -7.43 -2.19 -6.73
N PRO A 41 -7.87 -1.43 -5.70
CA PRO A 41 -8.10 -1.99 -4.37
C PRO A 41 -9.11 -3.14 -4.40
N PHE A 42 -9.00 -4.07 -3.46
CA PHE A 42 -10.03 -5.09 -3.31
C PHE A 42 -11.35 -4.45 -2.85
N GLY A 43 -12.47 -4.91 -3.41
CA GLY A 43 -13.80 -4.36 -3.09
C GLY A 43 -14.10 -3.01 -3.73
N ILE A 44 -13.31 -2.58 -4.73
CA ILE A 44 -13.64 -1.45 -5.59
C ILE A 44 -15.06 -1.60 -6.17
N THR A 45 -15.84 -0.52 -6.13
CA THR A 45 -17.22 -0.54 -6.62
C THR A 45 -17.28 -0.58 -8.14
N GLU A 46 -18.39 -1.07 -8.72
CA GLU A 46 -18.57 -1.09 -10.18
C GLU A 46 -18.48 0.31 -10.82
N VAL A 47 -18.89 1.35 -10.09
CA VAL A 47 -18.77 2.74 -10.53
C VAL A 47 -17.30 3.16 -10.61
N GLU A 48 -16.50 2.83 -9.59
CA GLU A 48 -15.07 3.12 -9.57
C GLU A 48 -14.27 2.28 -10.57
N LYS A 49 -14.60 0.99 -10.76
CA LYS A 49 -14.00 0.16 -11.83
C LYS A 49 -14.23 0.78 -13.20
N ARG A 50 -15.47 1.19 -13.47
CA ARG A 50 -15.83 1.84 -14.73
C ARG A 50 -15.08 3.16 -14.91
N ALA A 51 -14.97 3.95 -13.86
CA ALA A 51 -14.19 5.19 -13.85
C ALA A 51 -12.73 4.96 -14.24
N VAL A 52 -12.09 3.93 -13.68
CA VAL A 52 -10.70 3.56 -14.00
C VAL A 52 -10.56 3.15 -15.46
N ARG A 53 -11.47 2.31 -15.98
CA ARG A 53 -11.46 1.89 -17.39
C ARG A 53 -11.64 3.06 -18.35
N GLU A 54 -12.68 3.87 -18.14
CA GLU A 54 -12.98 5.02 -18.99
C GLU A 54 -11.81 6.04 -18.99
N SER A 55 -11.18 6.27 -17.83
CA SER A 55 -10.01 7.15 -17.72
C SER A 55 -8.82 6.62 -18.52
N ALA A 56 -8.56 5.31 -18.47
CA ALA A 56 -7.47 4.67 -19.20
C ALA A 56 -7.70 4.62 -20.71
N GLU A 57 -8.93 4.32 -21.15
CA GLU A 57 -9.34 4.36 -22.55
C GLU A 57 -9.25 5.78 -23.13
N SER A 58 -9.73 6.78 -22.39
CA SER A 58 -9.65 8.20 -22.76
C SER A 58 -8.20 8.72 -22.77
N ALA A 59 -7.33 8.11 -21.96
CA ALA A 59 -5.89 8.35 -21.99
C ALA A 59 -5.17 7.68 -23.17
N GLY A 60 -5.84 6.81 -23.94
CA GLY A 60 -5.34 6.22 -25.18
C GLY A 60 -5.09 4.71 -25.15
N ALA A 61 -5.55 4.01 -24.11
CA ALA A 61 -5.49 2.55 -24.05
C ALA A 61 -6.40 1.89 -25.11
N ARG A 62 -6.00 0.73 -25.63
CA ARG A 62 -6.82 -0.11 -26.52
C ARG A 62 -7.65 -1.11 -25.74
N GLU A 63 -7.03 -1.73 -24.75
CA GLU A 63 -7.59 -2.79 -23.92
C GLU A 63 -7.15 -2.51 -22.48
N VAL A 64 -8.10 -2.51 -21.55
CA VAL A 64 -7.85 -2.24 -20.14
C VAL A 64 -8.29 -3.44 -19.32
N TYR A 65 -7.36 -4.02 -18.58
CA TYR A 65 -7.62 -5.06 -17.60
C TYR A 65 -7.48 -4.48 -16.21
N LEU A 66 -8.33 -4.92 -15.30
CA LEU A 66 -8.21 -4.60 -13.88
C LEU A 66 -7.77 -5.87 -13.14
N ILE A 67 -6.87 -5.72 -12.18
CA ILE A 67 -6.45 -6.79 -11.27
C ILE A 67 -6.49 -6.22 -9.86
N GLU A 68 -6.93 -7.01 -8.88
CA GLU A 68 -6.87 -6.57 -7.49
C GLU A 68 -5.42 -6.40 -7.01
N GLU A 69 -5.15 -5.28 -6.33
CA GLU A 69 -3.86 -4.96 -5.72
C GLU A 69 -3.24 -6.11 -4.93
N PRO A 70 -3.93 -6.78 -3.99
CA PRO A 70 -3.33 -7.90 -3.25
C PRO A 70 -2.92 -9.08 -4.14
N MET A 71 -3.66 -9.34 -5.23
CA MET A 71 -3.30 -10.39 -6.19
C MET A 71 -2.04 -10.00 -6.98
N ALA A 72 -1.99 -8.76 -7.48
CA ALA A 72 -0.81 -8.24 -8.16
C ALA A 72 0.42 -8.22 -7.22
N ALA A 73 0.24 -7.78 -5.98
CA ALA A 73 1.29 -7.80 -4.96
C ALA A 73 1.82 -9.21 -4.72
N ALA A 74 0.95 -10.23 -4.64
CA ALA A 74 1.35 -11.62 -4.39
C ALA A 74 2.15 -12.20 -5.56
N ILE A 75 1.72 -11.94 -6.80
CA ILE A 75 2.46 -12.34 -8.01
C ILE A 75 3.82 -11.62 -8.07
N GLY A 76 3.84 -10.33 -7.72
CA GLY A 76 5.04 -9.52 -7.60
C GLY A 76 6.05 -10.10 -6.62
N ALA A 77 5.58 -10.42 -5.41
CA ALA A 77 6.33 -11.01 -4.32
C ALA A 77 6.74 -12.48 -4.54
N GLY A 78 6.30 -13.11 -5.64
CA GLY A 78 6.68 -14.47 -6.00
C GLY A 78 5.97 -15.56 -5.19
N LEU A 79 4.80 -15.25 -4.63
CA LEU A 79 3.98 -16.24 -3.95
C LEU A 79 3.41 -17.27 -4.95
N PRO A 80 3.33 -18.57 -4.59
CA PRO A 80 2.77 -19.62 -5.45
C PRO A 80 1.24 -19.57 -5.47
N ILE A 81 0.69 -18.47 -6.01
CA ILE A 81 -0.74 -18.16 -5.99
C ILE A 81 -1.61 -19.18 -6.74
N THR A 82 -1.05 -19.90 -7.72
CA THR A 82 -1.75 -20.90 -8.52
C THR A 82 -1.86 -22.27 -7.84
N GLU A 83 -1.10 -22.49 -6.77
CA GLU A 83 -1.09 -23.76 -6.04
C GLU A 83 -2.28 -23.86 -5.07
N PRO A 84 -2.74 -25.08 -4.73
CA PRO A 84 -3.77 -25.30 -3.71
C PRO A 84 -3.21 -25.14 -2.30
N THR A 85 -2.55 -24.00 -2.04
CA THR A 85 -1.96 -23.68 -0.74
C THR A 85 -2.35 -22.27 -0.30
N GLY A 86 -2.44 -22.04 1.00
CA GLY A 86 -2.72 -20.74 1.58
C GLY A 86 -1.50 -19.82 1.49
N ASN A 87 -1.68 -18.66 0.87
CA ASN A 87 -0.65 -17.61 0.80
C ASN A 87 -1.24 -16.31 1.35
N MET A 88 -0.67 -15.79 2.44
CA MET A 88 -1.11 -14.52 3.04
C MET A 88 -0.20 -13.38 2.63
N ILE A 89 -0.80 -12.30 2.11
CA ILE A 89 -0.12 -11.06 1.79
C ILE A 89 -0.79 -9.87 2.46
N VAL A 90 0.03 -8.93 2.90
CA VAL A 90 -0.38 -7.64 3.47
C VAL A 90 0.31 -6.54 2.68
N ASP A 91 -0.43 -5.89 1.79
CA ASP A 91 0.07 -4.76 0.99
C ASP A 91 -0.31 -3.43 1.64
N ILE A 92 0.68 -2.65 2.05
CA ILE A 92 0.49 -1.38 2.76
C ILE A 92 0.89 -0.25 1.82
N GLY A 93 -0.11 0.34 1.19
CA GLY A 93 0.05 1.46 0.27
C GLY A 93 0.06 2.83 0.95
N GLY A 94 -0.14 3.86 0.14
CA GLY A 94 -0.33 5.23 0.64
C GLY A 94 -1.70 5.43 1.30
N GLY A 95 -2.78 5.06 0.62
CA GLY A 95 -4.15 5.31 1.09
C GLY A 95 -4.81 4.12 1.80
N THR A 96 -4.34 2.90 1.53
CA THR A 96 -5.00 1.66 1.93
C THR A 96 -3.99 0.63 2.42
N THR A 97 -4.49 -0.32 3.20
CA THR A 97 -3.83 -1.58 3.51
C THR A 97 -4.75 -2.71 3.07
N GLU A 98 -4.23 -3.62 2.27
CA GLU A 98 -4.92 -4.78 1.73
C GLU A 98 -4.37 -6.04 2.39
N VAL A 99 -5.21 -6.78 3.11
CA VAL A 99 -4.87 -8.08 3.68
C VAL A 99 -5.60 -9.14 2.85
N ALA A 100 -4.88 -10.08 2.26
CA ALA A 100 -5.48 -11.13 1.45
C ALA A 100 -4.89 -12.52 1.71
N VAL A 101 -5.74 -13.53 1.54
CA VAL A 101 -5.36 -14.94 1.50
C VAL A 101 -5.70 -15.49 0.11
N ILE A 102 -4.69 -16.03 -0.57
CA ILE A 102 -4.77 -16.44 -1.97
C ILE A 102 -4.45 -17.92 -2.10
N SER A 103 -5.23 -18.62 -2.93
CA SER A 103 -5.05 -20.03 -3.31
C SER A 103 -5.73 -20.27 -4.66
N LEU A 104 -5.17 -21.15 -5.51
CA LEU A 104 -5.75 -21.50 -6.82
C LEU A 104 -6.11 -20.29 -7.71
N SER A 105 -5.22 -19.30 -7.77
CA SER A 105 -5.39 -18.03 -8.51
C SER A 105 -6.57 -17.17 -8.05
N GLY A 106 -7.21 -17.54 -6.93
CA GLY A 106 -8.37 -16.85 -6.37
C GLY A 106 -8.05 -16.22 -5.02
N ILE A 107 -8.72 -15.11 -4.73
CA ILE A 107 -8.71 -14.50 -3.40
C ILE A 107 -9.77 -15.21 -2.56
N VAL A 108 -9.31 -15.97 -1.56
CA VAL A 108 -10.19 -16.72 -0.63
C VAL A 108 -10.75 -15.80 0.44
N PHE A 109 -9.91 -14.89 0.93
CA PHE A 109 -10.30 -13.82 1.83
C PHE A 109 -9.56 -12.56 1.43
N SER A 110 -10.23 -11.40 1.50
CA SER A 110 -9.53 -10.12 1.50
C SER A 110 -10.27 -9.08 2.32
N LYS A 111 -9.49 -8.16 2.90
CA LYS A 111 -9.95 -7.00 3.63
C LYS A 111 -9.10 -5.79 3.26
N SER A 112 -9.76 -4.79 2.72
CA SER A 112 -9.22 -3.45 2.53
C SER A 112 -9.57 -2.57 3.73
N VAL A 113 -8.59 -1.85 4.26
CA VAL A 113 -8.81 -0.78 5.25
C VAL A 113 -8.18 0.52 4.74
N ARG A 114 -8.88 1.65 4.94
CA ARG A 114 -8.43 3.00 4.52
C ARG A 114 -7.41 3.60 5.47
N VAL A 115 -6.36 2.83 5.75
CA VAL A 115 -5.21 3.23 6.55
C VAL A 115 -3.95 2.78 5.81
N GLY A 116 -2.96 3.67 5.73
CA GLY A 116 -1.70 3.45 5.03
C GLY A 116 -0.75 4.60 5.34
N GLY A 117 0.21 4.83 4.45
CA GLY A 117 1.21 5.89 4.60
C GLY A 117 0.64 7.30 4.83
N ASP A 118 -0.50 7.63 4.22
CA ASP A 118 -1.16 8.94 4.35
C ASP A 118 -1.68 9.17 5.77
N LYS A 119 -2.27 8.14 6.39
CA LYS A 119 -2.75 8.21 7.78
C LYS A 119 -1.61 8.27 8.78
N MET A 120 -0.48 7.63 8.48
CA MET A 120 0.74 7.77 9.27
C MET A 120 1.26 9.21 9.23
N ASP A 121 1.29 9.83 8.05
CA ASP A 121 1.73 11.23 7.89
C ASP A 121 0.78 12.20 8.61
N GLU A 122 -0.54 12.01 8.46
CA GLU A 122 -1.55 12.79 9.18
C GLU A 122 -1.35 12.68 10.71
N ALA A 123 -1.11 11.48 11.23
CA ALA A 123 -0.90 11.25 12.66
C ALA A 123 0.36 11.98 13.19
N ILE A 124 1.45 11.94 12.44
CA ILE A 124 2.69 12.67 12.75
C ILE A 124 2.45 14.19 12.75
N VAL A 125 1.76 14.73 11.74
CA VAL A 125 1.40 16.17 11.70
C VAL A 125 0.61 16.57 12.94
N GLN A 126 -0.41 15.78 13.31
CA GLN A 126 -1.25 16.09 14.45
C GLN A 126 -0.49 15.99 15.78
N TYR A 127 0.41 15.02 15.92
CA TYR A 127 1.26 14.88 17.10
C TYR A 127 2.15 16.11 17.28
N ILE A 128 2.90 16.49 16.23
CA ILE A 128 3.79 17.65 16.26
C ILE A 128 3.02 18.93 16.58
N LYS A 129 1.85 19.11 15.96
CA LYS A 129 0.96 20.24 16.22
C LYS A 129 0.54 20.33 17.69
N ARG A 130 0.09 19.21 18.28
CA ARG A 130 -0.39 19.18 19.66
C ARG A 130 0.73 19.33 20.69
N LYS A 131 1.86 18.65 20.49
CA LYS A 131 2.96 18.61 21.48
C LYS A 131 3.81 19.88 21.45
N TYR A 132 4.09 20.41 20.27
CA TYR A 132 5.04 21.53 20.10
C TYR A 132 4.40 22.86 19.71
N ASN A 133 3.08 22.89 19.49
CA ASN A 133 2.36 24.00 18.85
C ASN A 133 3.00 24.39 17.49
N LEU A 134 3.51 23.39 16.75
CA LEU A 134 4.26 23.61 15.52
C LEU A 134 3.47 23.08 14.32
N LEU A 135 3.27 23.93 13.32
CA LEU A 135 2.66 23.53 12.05
C LEU A 135 3.75 23.07 11.07
N VAL A 136 3.62 21.83 10.60
CA VAL A 136 4.45 21.24 9.55
C VAL A 136 3.58 20.73 8.40
N GLY A 137 4.14 20.64 7.19
CA GLY A 137 3.45 20.10 6.02
C GLY A 137 3.59 18.59 5.89
N GLU A 138 2.77 17.98 5.04
CA GLU A 138 2.78 16.52 4.78
C GLU A 138 4.16 16.00 4.37
N ARG A 139 4.89 16.71 3.50
CA ARG A 139 6.25 16.32 3.07
C ARG A 139 7.24 16.24 4.24
N THR A 140 7.09 17.11 5.23
CA THR A 140 7.94 17.07 6.43
C THR A 140 7.55 15.86 7.27
N ALA A 141 6.26 15.58 7.46
CA ALA A 141 5.80 14.41 8.19
C ALA A 141 6.22 13.09 7.51
N GLU A 142 6.14 13.00 6.19
CA GLU A 142 6.61 11.85 5.43
C GLU A 142 8.12 11.64 5.58
N LEU A 143 8.91 12.73 5.54
CA LEU A 143 10.35 12.66 5.79
C LEU A 143 10.64 12.14 7.21
N VAL A 144 9.88 12.61 8.22
CA VAL A 144 9.98 12.11 9.60
C VAL A 144 9.65 10.63 9.69
N LYS A 145 8.54 10.19 9.05
CA LYS A 145 8.11 8.79 8.98
C LYS A 145 9.22 7.90 8.40
N ILE A 146 9.81 8.30 7.28
CA ILE A 146 10.86 7.53 6.59
C ILE A 146 12.17 7.52 7.40
N THR A 147 12.52 8.64 8.04
CA THR A 147 13.84 8.79 8.68
C THR A 147 13.91 8.13 10.05
N ILE A 148 12.90 8.37 10.91
CA ILE A 148 12.93 7.90 12.31
C ILE A 148 11.68 7.12 12.73
N GLY A 149 10.67 6.98 11.85
CA GLY A 149 9.46 6.20 12.15
C GLY A 149 9.77 4.74 12.47
N SER A 150 9.03 4.17 13.41
CA SER A 150 9.12 2.76 13.79
C SER A 150 7.78 2.27 14.34
N ALA A 151 7.42 1.03 14.04
CA ALA A 151 6.25 0.36 14.59
C ALA A 151 6.54 -0.34 15.93
N TYR A 152 7.81 -0.64 16.23
CA TYR A 152 8.22 -1.35 17.44
C TYR A 152 9.50 -0.73 18.03
N PRO A 153 9.71 -0.79 19.37
CA PRO A 153 10.95 -0.31 19.99
C PRO A 153 12.20 -0.92 19.33
N GLY A 154 13.17 -0.05 19.02
CA GLY A 154 14.50 -0.46 18.56
C GLY A 154 15.52 -0.43 19.69
N ASN A 155 16.77 -0.77 19.36
CA ASN A 155 17.88 -0.75 20.33
C ASN A 155 18.56 0.62 20.48
N GLU A 156 18.36 1.51 19.51
CA GLU A 156 19.00 2.83 19.46
C GLU A 156 17.95 3.92 19.31
N LEU A 157 18.03 4.93 20.20
CA LEU A 157 17.25 6.15 20.09
C LEU A 157 17.63 6.88 18.81
N GLN A 158 16.65 7.23 17.98
CA GLN A 158 16.85 8.06 16.79
C GLN A 158 16.20 9.41 17.00
N MET A 159 16.84 10.47 16.51
CA MET A 159 16.32 11.83 16.64
C MET A 159 16.55 12.61 15.35
N MET A 160 15.72 13.61 15.11
CA MET A 160 15.94 14.56 14.02
C MET A 160 15.37 15.93 14.36
N GLU A 161 15.95 16.97 13.76
CA GLU A 161 15.40 18.31 13.81
C GLU A 161 14.34 18.50 12.72
N ILE A 162 13.22 19.12 13.10
CA ILE A 162 12.19 19.56 12.16
C ILE A 162 11.95 21.05 12.28
N LYS A 163 11.67 21.69 11.15
CA LYS A 163 11.35 23.12 11.08
C LYS A 163 9.90 23.29 10.65
N GLY A 164 9.20 24.16 11.35
CA GLY A 164 7.81 24.49 11.05
C GLY A 164 7.47 25.93 11.43
N ARG A 165 6.19 26.27 11.33
CA ARG A 165 5.66 27.56 11.78
C ARG A 165 5.11 27.41 13.19
N ASP A 166 5.63 28.16 14.14
CA ASP A 166 5.07 28.23 15.48
C ASP A 166 3.65 28.81 15.42
N LEU A 167 2.69 28.12 15.99
CA LEU A 167 1.28 28.53 16.02
C LEU A 167 1.03 29.61 17.08
N VAL A 168 1.92 29.76 18.06
CA VAL A 168 1.81 30.80 19.09
C VAL A 168 2.39 32.11 18.57
N GLY A 169 3.67 32.11 18.19
CA GLY A 169 4.38 33.31 17.73
C GLY A 169 4.24 33.61 16.24
N GLY A 170 3.76 32.66 15.44
CA GLY A 170 3.61 32.82 13.98
C GLY A 170 4.91 32.76 13.18
N VAL A 171 6.07 32.57 13.84
CA VAL A 171 7.42 32.62 13.27
C VAL A 171 8.00 31.22 13.02
N PRO A 172 9.02 31.06 12.16
CA PRO A 172 9.70 29.78 12.02
C PRO A 172 10.35 29.31 13.33
N LYS A 173 10.13 28.05 13.69
CA LYS A 173 10.69 27.40 14.88
C LYS A 173 11.24 26.03 14.50
N THR A 174 12.37 25.66 15.11
CA THR A 174 12.97 24.34 15.00
C THR A 174 12.75 23.59 16.31
N VAL A 175 12.42 22.30 16.23
CA VAL A 175 12.33 21.41 17.39
C VAL A 175 13.01 20.09 17.06
N GLU A 176 13.57 19.44 18.07
CA GLU A 176 14.07 18.07 17.99
C GLU A 176 12.93 17.10 18.37
N ILE A 177 12.81 16.03 17.58
CA ILE A 177 11.85 14.95 17.79
C ILE A 177 12.56 13.60 17.80
N THR A 178 12.02 12.65 18.56
CA THR A 178 12.58 11.31 18.74
C THR A 178 11.74 10.21 18.09
N ASP A 179 12.32 9.04 17.82
CA ASP A 179 11.58 7.90 17.27
C ASP A 179 10.50 7.37 18.23
N GLU A 180 10.68 7.54 19.54
CA GLU A 180 9.67 7.16 20.54
C GLU A 180 8.40 7.99 20.40
N GLU A 181 8.57 9.30 20.22
CA GLU A 181 7.46 10.22 20.00
C GLU A 181 6.72 9.94 18.70
N ILE A 182 7.47 9.60 17.64
CA ILE A 182 6.89 9.23 16.36
C ILE A 182 6.19 7.88 16.46
N ARG A 183 6.77 6.89 17.14
CA ARG A 183 6.12 5.61 17.41
C ARG A 183 4.80 5.79 18.17
N ASP A 184 4.78 6.63 19.20
CA ASP A 184 3.55 6.99 19.92
C ASP A 184 2.50 7.64 19.01
N SER A 185 2.93 8.52 18.10
CA SER A 185 2.04 9.15 17.13
C SER A 185 1.42 8.15 16.15
N LEU A 186 2.12 7.06 15.86
CA LEU A 186 1.72 6.04 14.88
C LEU A 186 0.88 4.91 15.48
N LEU A 187 0.68 4.87 16.81
CA LEU A 187 -0.04 3.78 17.48
C LEU A 187 -1.42 3.51 16.87
N GLU A 188 -2.22 4.55 16.64
CA GLU A 188 -3.57 4.41 16.09
C GLU A 188 -3.60 3.80 14.68
N PRO A 189 -2.89 4.36 13.66
CA PRO A 189 -2.90 3.76 12.32
C PRO A 189 -2.26 2.36 12.29
N ILE A 190 -1.23 2.11 13.11
CA ILE A 190 -0.59 0.79 13.17
C ILE A 190 -1.50 -0.26 13.78
N ASN A 191 -2.21 0.06 14.86
CA ASN A 191 -3.18 -0.87 15.45
C ASN A 191 -4.32 -1.22 14.48
N GLN A 192 -4.74 -0.30 13.61
CA GLN A 192 -5.72 -0.60 12.56
C GLN A 192 -5.17 -1.61 11.54
N ILE A 193 -3.89 -1.54 11.20
CA ILE A 193 -3.22 -2.52 10.32
C ILE A 193 -3.12 -3.88 11.02
N VAL A 194 -2.65 -3.92 12.27
CA VAL A 194 -2.57 -5.16 13.08
C VAL A 194 -3.94 -5.83 13.17
N GLU A 195 -4.99 -5.06 13.43
CA GLU A 195 -6.36 -5.56 13.51
C GLU A 195 -6.86 -6.11 12.16
N ALA A 196 -6.52 -5.47 11.05
CA ALA A 196 -6.85 -5.99 9.72
C ALA A 196 -6.18 -7.35 9.47
N VAL A 197 -4.91 -7.51 9.88
CA VAL A 197 -4.18 -8.78 9.77
C VAL A 197 -4.80 -9.86 10.64
N ARG A 198 -5.12 -9.56 11.90
CA ARG A 198 -5.81 -10.49 12.82
C ARG A 198 -7.13 -10.99 12.27
N ILE A 199 -7.95 -10.07 11.76
CA ILE A 199 -9.23 -10.43 11.13
C ILE A 199 -9.02 -11.31 9.89
N GLY A 200 -7.94 -11.09 9.13
CA GLY A 200 -7.57 -11.98 8.03
C GLY A 200 -7.29 -13.40 8.49
N LEU A 201 -6.50 -13.56 9.54
CA LEU A 201 -6.21 -14.87 10.14
C LEU A 201 -7.47 -15.55 10.68
N GLU A 202 -8.31 -14.83 11.41
CA GLU A 202 -9.57 -15.36 11.97
C GLU A 202 -10.57 -15.82 10.91
N ARG A 203 -10.57 -15.17 9.75
CA ARG A 203 -11.48 -15.48 8.63
C ARG A 203 -10.90 -16.47 7.63
N THR A 204 -9.65 -16.88 7.82
CA THR A 204 -9.01 -17.87 6.96
C THR A 204 -9.62 -19.25 7.22
N PRO A 205 -10.04 -19.99 6.18
CA PRO A 205 -10.50 -21.37 6.34
C PRO A 205 -9.43 -22.26 7.00
N PRO A 206 -9.79 -23.19 7.90
CA PRO A 206 -8.82 -24.03 8.62
C PRO A 206 -7.83 -24.76 7.70
N GLU A 207 -8.28 -25.20 6.53
CA GLU A 207 -7.47 -25.88 5.52
C GLU A 207 -6.35 -25.02 4.92
N LEU A 208 -6.48 -23.69 4.93
CA LEU A 208 -5.43 -22.75 4.47
C LEU A 208 -4.66 -22.15 5.65
N ALA A 209 -5.25 -22.14 6.84
CA ALA A 209 -4.62 -21.58 8.04
C ALA A 209 -3.34 -22.35 8.40
N SER A 210 -3.31 -23.67 8.23
CA SER A 210 -2.09 -24.46 8.44
C SER A 210 -0.94 -24.03 7.53
N ASP A 211 -1.24 -23.73 6.26
CA ASP A 211 -0.23 -23.29 5.31
C ASP A 211 0.35 -21.92 5.70
N ILE A 212 -0.50 -21.01 6.20
CA ILE A 212 -0.06 -19.69 6.67
C ILE A 212 0.76 -19.80 7.96
N VAL A 213 0.46 -20.77 8.83
CA VAL A 213 1.29 -21.05 10.02
C VAL A 213 2.70 -21.45 9.62
N ASP A 214 2.83 -22.29 8.59
CA ASP A 214 4.13 -22.81 8.13
C ASP A 214 4.91 -21.79 7.29
N LYS A 215 4.21 -21.08 6.38
CA LYS A 215 4.82 -20.15 5.42
C LYS A 215 4.93 -18.72 5.95
N GLY A 216 4.07 -18.33 6.89
CA GLY A 216 3.99 -16.98 7.43
C GLY A 216 3.23 -15.98 6.54
N ILE A 217 3.44 -14.71 6.86
CA ILE A 217 2.83 -13.54 6.23
C ILE A 217 3.88 -12.80 5.41
N VAL A 218 3.54 -12.43 4.18
CA VAL A 218 4.39 -11.57 3.34
C VAL A 218 3.88 -10.13 3.35
N LEU A 219 4.77 -9.17 3.61
CA LEU A 219 4.49 -7.74 3.57
C LEU A 219 4.95 -7.14 2.25
N ALA A 220 4.09 -6.33 1.64
CA ALA A 220 4.37 -5.56 0.43
C ALA A 220 3.91 -4.10 0.59
N GLY A 221 4.24 -3.26 -0.39
CA GLY A 221 3.88 -1.85 -0.40
C GLY A 221 4.88 -0.96 0.33
N GLY A 222 4.86 0.33 0.02
CA GLY A 222 5.79 1.30 0.62
C GLY A 222 5.64 1.47 2.12
N GLY A 223 4.44 1.25 2.67
CA GLY A 223 4.19 1.30 4.10
C GLY A 223 4.75 0.10 4.88
N ALA A 224 5.02 -1.03 4.20
CA ALA A 224 5.70 -2.17 4.81
C ALA A 224 7.16 -1.87 5.22
N LEU A 225 7.75 -0.80 4.67
CA LEU A 225 9.10 -0.34 5.00
C LEU A 225 9.19 0.42 6.33
N LEU A 226 8.06 0.62 7.03
CA LEU A 226 8.12 1.18 8.38
C LEU A 226 8.92 0.23 9.28
N ARG A 227 9.97 0.78 9.89
CA ARG A 227 10.93 0.01 10.69
C ARG A 227 10.23 -0.84 11.76
N ASN A 228 10.63 -2.09 11.86
CA ASN A 228 10.14 -3.09 12.81
C ASN A 228 8.63 -3.40 12.74
N LEU A 229 7.95 -3.08 11.63
CA LEU A 229 6.55 -3.47 11.44
C LEU A 229 6.37 -4.99 11.35
N ASP A 230 7.30 -5.67 10.68
CA ASP A 230 7.38 -7.13 10.63
C ASP A 230 7.52 -7.75 12.03
N THR A 231 8.33 -7.12 12.88
CA THR A 231 8.58 -7.56 14.26
C THR A 231 7.33 -7.39 15.10
N LEU A 232 6.66 -6.23 15.02
CA LEU A 232 5.38 -6.02 15.69
C LEU A 232 4.34 -7.06 15.23
N LEU A 233 4.18 -7.27 13.92
CA LEU A 233 3.21 -8.23 13.41
C LEU A 233 3.54 -9.67 13.83
N ARG A 234 4.81 -10.03 13.90
CA ARG A 234 5.27 -11.34 14.41
C ARG A 234 4.88 -11.53 15.88
N GLU A 235 5.08 -10.52 16.73
CA GLU A 235 4.66 -10.55 18.13
C GLU A 235 3.14 -10.62 18.28
N GLU A 236 2.39 -9.83 17.51
CA GLU A 236 0.93 -9.73 17.63
C GLU A 236 0.17 -10.93 17.05
N THR A 237 0.79 -11.66 16.11
CA THR A 237 0.17 -12.82 15.43
C THR A 237 0.77 -14.17 15.83
N GLY A 238 2.01 -14.19 16.33
CA GLY A 238 2.77 -15.41 16.59
C GLY A 238 3.26 -16.13 15.32
N LEU A 239 3.16 -15.51 14.15
CA LEU A 239 3.51 -16.10 12.86
C LEU A 239 4.80 -15.51 12.29
N PRO A 240 5.55 -16.27 11.45
CA PRO A 240 6.62 -15.68 10.66
C PRO A 240 6.09 -14.53 9.80
N VAL A 241 6.83 -13.42 9.75
CA VAL A 241 6.51 -12.25 8.92
C VAL A 241 7.76 -11.89 8.15
N MET A 242 7.61 -11.72 6.83
CA MET A 242 8.69 -11.46 5.89
C MET A 242 8.31 -10.29 5.00
N LEU A 243 9.28 -9.43 4.65
CA LEU A 243 9.08 -8.45 3.59
C LEU A 243 9.28 -9.13 2.23
N ALA A 244 8.50 -8.74 1.24
CA ALA A 244 8.79 -9.05 -0.16
C ALA A 244 10.18 -8.48 -0.54
N ASP A 245 10.87 -9.12 -1.49
CA ASP A 245 12.21 -8.70 -1.92
C ASP A 245 12.26 -7.23 -2.39
N ASP A 246 11.23 -6.79 -3.12
CA ASP A 246 11.02 -5.40 -3.48
C ASP A 246 9.56 -5.00 -3.17
N PRO A 247 9.29 -4.54 -1.94
CA PRO A 247 7.92 -4.27 -1.51
C PRO A 247 7.34 -3.04 -2.23
N LEU A 248 8.18 -2.08 -2.61
CA LEU A 248 7.73 -0.86 -3.32
C LEU A 248 7.25 -1.16 -4.73
N THR A 249 7.87 -2.12 -5.42
CA THR A 249 7.53 -2.44 -6.81
C THR A 249 6.69 -3.71 -6.97
N ALA A 250 6.41 -4.45 -5.90
CA ALA A 250 5.68 -5.73 -5.94
C ALA A 250 4.41 -5.66 -6.82
N VAL A 251 3.50 -4.71 -6.58
CA VAL A 251 2.26 -4.56 -7.35
C VAL A 251 2.52 -4.38 -8.85
N VAL A 252 3.42 -3.45 -9.22
CA VAL A 252 3.69 -3.17 -10.64
C VAL A 252 4.46 -4.31 -11.32
N MET A 253 5.34 -4.98 -10.59
CA MET A 253 6.06 -6.16 -11.08
C MET A 253 5.10 -7.34 -11.28
N GLY A 254 4.13 -7.53 -10.39
CA GLY A 254 3.09 -8.53 -10.56
C GLY A 254 2.21 -8.25 -11.79
N ALA A 255 1.73 -7.02 -11.94
CA ALA A 255 1.00 -6.60 -13.14
C ALA A 255 1.81 -6.81 -14.43
N GLY A 256 3.11 -6.52 -14.39
CA GLY A 256 4.05 -6.76 -15.50
C GLY A 256 4.16 -8.25 -15.86
N LYS A 257 4.36 -9.13 -14.87
CA LYS A 257 4.43 -10.59 -15.08
C LYS A 257 3.14 -11.12 -15.72
N VAL A 258 1.98 -10.66 -15.24
CA VAL A 258 0.68 -11.11 -15.77
C VAL A 258 0.45 -10.66 -17.22
N LEU A 259 1.01 -9.51 -17.65
CA LEU A 259 0.95 -9.09 -19.05
C LEU A 259 1.65 -10.09 -20.00
N ASP A 260 2.69 -10.77 -19.54
CA ASP A 260 3.43 -11.78 -20.31
C ASP A 260 2.74 -13.16 -20.29
N GLU A 261 1.79 -13.38 -19.37
CA GLU A 261 1.07 -14.64 -19.16
C GLU A 261 -0.44 -14.50 -19.39
N LEU A 262 -0.86 -14.48 -20.66
CA LEU A 262 -2.26 -14.21 -21.02
C LEU A 262 -3.28 -15.24 -20.48
N SER A 263 -2.86 -16.47 -20.18
CA SER A 263 -3.71 -17.44 -19.50
C SER A 263 -3.98 -17.00 -18.07
N LEU A 264 -2.92 -16.70 -17.31
CA LEU A 264 -3.03 -16.23 -15.94
C LEU A 264 -3.81 -14.92 -15.86
N LEU A 265 -3.58 -14.00 -16.81
CA LEU A 265 -4.35 -12.76 -16.90
C LEU A 265 -5.86 -12.99 -16.98
N LYS A 266 -6.31 -14.02 -17.71
CA LYS A 266 -7.75 -14.32 -17.78
C LYS A 266 -8.30 -14.84 -16.46
N ASP A 267 -7.48 -15.52 -15.68
CA ASP A 267 -7.88 -16.12 -14.41
C ASP A 267 -7.93 -15.06 -13.29
N VAL A 268 -7.02 -14.07 -13.32
CA VAL A 268 -6.89 -13.06 -12.26
C VAL A 268 -7.50 -11.70 -12.60
N ALA A 269 -7.83 -11.42 -13.87
CA ALA A 269 -8.45 -10.15 -14.23
C ALA A 269 -9.92 -10.11 -13.83
N ILE A 270 -10.35 -8.96 -13.34
CA ILE A 270 -11.75 -8.72 -12.99
C ILE A 270 -12.49 -7.96 -14.07
N SER A 271 -13.71 -8.44 -14.34
CA SER A 271 -14.71 -7.81 -15.19
C SER A 271 -15.34 -6.57 -14.59
#